data_AF-A0A9E7GIX5-F1
#
_entry.id   AF-A0A9E7GIX5-F1
#
_cell.length_a   1.000
_cell.length_b   1.000
_cell.length_c   1.000
_cell.angle_alpha   90.00
_cell.angle_beta   90.00
_cell.angle_gamma   90.00
#
_symmetry.space_group_name_H-M   'P 1'
#
loop_
_entity.id
_entity.type
_entity.pdbx_description
1 polymer ?
#
loop_
_entity_poly.entity_id
_entity_poly.type
_entity_poly.pdbx_seq_one_letter_code
_entity_poly.pdbx_strand_id
1 'polypeptide(L)'
;MQSLQQKASEWSGVAASDAFAIDDTNLYQTLGGIQPFIDLSTNFYNRVYEDEEEWFRSIFANSKKEEAIQNQYEFFVQRMGGPDLYSQRKGNGNLSLRV
;
A
#
# COMPACT_ATOMS: atom_id res chain seq x y z
N MET A 1 -4.93 -22.24 -15.89
CA MET A 1 -4.60 -21.56 -14.62
C MET A 1 -5.27 -20.20 -14.65
N GLN A 2 -6.22 -19.91 -13.76
CA GLN A 2 -6.74 -18.54 -13.62
C GLN A 2 -5.62 -17.61 -13.15
N SER A 3 -5.54 -16.42 -13.73
CA SER A 3 -4.55 -15.40 -13.32
C SER A 3 -4.84 -14.90 -11.90
N LEU A 4 -3.81 -14.45 -11.19
CA LEU A 4 -3.95 -13.89 -9.83
C LEU A 4 -4.89 -12.67 -9.82
N GLN A 5 -4.88 -11.89 -10.91
CA GLN A 5 -5.73 -10.73 -11.12
C GLN A 5 -7.21 -11.13 -11.24
N GLN A 6 -7.53 -12.22 -11.94
CA GLN A 6 -8.90 -12.73 -12.04
C GLN A 6 -9.45 -13.16 -10.68
N LYS A 7 -8.65 -13.89 -9.88
CA LYS A 7 -9.06 -14.26 -8.51
C LYS A 7 -9.24 -13.04 -7.61
N ALA A 8 -8.36 -12.05 -7.73
CA ALA A 8 -8.48 -10.80 -6.98
C ALA A 8 -9.78 -10.07 -7.34
N SER A 9 -10.14 -9.97 -8.62
CA SER A 9 -11.41 -9.36 -9.03
C SER A 9 -12.64 -10.15 -8.56
N GLU A 10 -12.60 -11.49 -8.63
CA GLU A 10 -13.70 -12.34 -8.14
C GLU A 10 -13.90 -12.20 -6.62
N TRP A 11 -12.83 -12.14 -5.83
CA TRP A 11 -12.93 -12.10 -4.36
C TRP A 11 -13.13 -10.70 -3.79
N SER A 12 -12.60 -9.67 -4.45
CA SER A 12 -12.78 -8.27 -4.01
C SER A 12 -14.09 -7.66 -4.50
N GLY A 13 -14.71 -8.22 -5.55
CA GLY A 13 -15.84 -7.61 -6.24
C GLY A 13 -15.46 -6.36 -7.06
N VAL A 14 -14.17 -6.05 -7.19
CA VAL A 14 -13.64 -4.89 -7.92
C VAL A 14 -13.07 -5.35 -9.26
N ALA A 15 -13.56 -4.79 -10.36
CA ALA A 15 -13.01 -5.06 -11.68
C ALA A 15 -11.55 -4.57 -11.75
N ALA A 16 -10.69 -5.33 -12.44
CA ALA A 16 -9.29 -4.96 -12.57
C ALA A 16 -9.13 -3.55 -13.18
N SER A 17 -9.97 -3.19 -14.17
CA SER A 17 -10.00 -1.84 -14.75
C SER A 17 -10.16 -0.74 -13.70
N ASP A 18 -11.05 -0.95 -12.73
CA ASP A 18 -11.38 0.05 -11.72
C ASP A 18 -10.25 0.15 -10.68
N ALA A 19 -9.59 -0.97 -10.38
CA ALA A 19 -8.41 -0.99 -9.51
C ALA A 19 -7.20 -0.27 -10.13
N PHE A 20 -7.08 -0.26 -11.46
CA PHE A 20 -6.02 0.42 -12.20
C PHE A 20 -6.39 1.84 -12.65
N ALA A 21 -7.61 2.33 -12.41
CA ALA A 21 -8.03 3.69 -12.76
C ALA A 21 -7.19 4.79 -12.07
N ILE A 22 -6.43 4.44 -11.02
CA ILE A 22 -5.43 5.30 -10.40
C ILE A 22 -4.27 5.69 -11.33
N ASP A 23 -4.09 4.97 -12.44
CA ASP A 23 -3.08 5.27 -13.47
C ASP A 23 -3.50 6.40 -14.42
N ASP A 24 -4.79 6.71 -14.48
CA ASP A 24 -5.33 7.70 -15.42
C ASP A 24 -5.06 9.15 -14.98
N THR A 25 -4.72 9.36 -13.70
CA THR A 25 -4.38 10.67 -13.16
C THR A 25 -3.21 10.62 -12.19
N ASN A 26 -2.43 11.70 -12.14
CA ASN A 26 -1.37 11.82 -11.16
C ASN A 26 -1.97 12.19 -9.80
N LEU A 27 -2.33 11.17 -9.02
CA LEU A 27 -2.90 11.35 -7.68
C LEU A 27 -1.90 12.02 -6.73
N TYR A 28 -0.60 11.80 -6.89
CA TYR A 28 0.42 12.51 -6.10
C TYR A 28 0.33 14.04 -6.27
N GLN A 29 0.20 14.52 -7.50
CA GLN A 29 -0.01 15.94 -7.78
C GLN A 29 -1.41 16.40 -7.33
N THR A 30 -2.44 15.59 -7.57
CA THR A 30 -3.83 15.92 -7.23
C THR A 30 -4.03 16.12 -5.73
N LEU A 31 -3.36 15.30 -4.91
CA LEU A 31 -3.44 15.35 -3.45
C LEU A 31 -2.50 16.40 -2.85
N GLY A 32 -1.64 17.04 -3.65
CA GLY A 32 -0.75 18.11 -3.17
C GLY A 32 0.59 17.61 -2.62
N GLY A 33 1.08 16.46 -3.08
CA GLY A 33 2.41 15.94 -2.76
C GLY A 33 2.39 14.78 -1.76
N ILE A 34 3.47 14.66 -0.99
CA ILE A 34 3.74 13.48 -0.14
C ILE A 34 2.97 13.47 1.19
N GLN A 35 2.61 14.64 1.73
CA GLN A 35 2.04 14.75 3.07
C GLN A 35 0.76 13.93 3.29
N PRO A 36 -0.24 13.94 2.37
CA PRO A 36 -1.44 13.13 2.53
C PRO A 36 -1.17 11.62 2.61
N PHE A 37 -0.14 11.13 1.90
CA PHE A 37 0.25 9.72 1.95
C PHE A 37 0.88 9.36 3.29
N ILE A 38 1.73 10.24 3.83
CA ILE A 38 2.31 10.09 5.17
C ILE A 38 1.20 10.04 6.21
N ASP A 39 0.25 10.98 6.14
CA ASP A 39 -0.85 11.07 7.09
C ASP A 39 -1.77 9.82 7.00
N LEU A 40 -2.07 9.37 5.78
CA LEU A 40 -2.85 8.16 5.53
C LEU A 40 -2.17 6.91 6.12
N SER A 41 -0.90 6.69 5.81
CA SER A 41 -0.17 5.52 6.30
C SER A 41 0.04 5.57 7.81
N THR A 42 0.30 6.75 8.37
CA THR A 42 0.41 6.93 9.82
C THR A 42 -0.90 6.61 10.51
N ASN A 43 -2.03 7.10 9.99
CA ASN A 43 -3.35 6.83 10.54
C ASN A 43 -3.70 5.34 10.45
N PHE A 44 -3.42 4.70 9.31
CA PHE A 44 -3.62 3.27 9.11
C PHE A 44 -2.85 2.44 10.14
N TYR A 45 -1.54 2.65 10.26
CA TYR A 45 -0.73 1.89 11.21
C TYR A 45 -0.98 2.25 12.68
N ASN A 46 -1.46 3.47 12.99
CA ASN A 46 -1.95 3.75 14.34
C ASN A 46 -3.09 2.79 14.69
N ARG A 47 -4.09 2.67 13.81
CA ARG A 47 -5.24 1.77 14.01
C ARG A 47 -4.83 0.29 14.04
N VAL A 48 -3.92 -0.14 13.15
CA VAL A 48 -3.44 -1.53 13.12
C VAL A 48 -2.75 -1.93 14.42
N TYR A 49 -1.92 -1.05 15.01
CA TYR A 49 -1.21 -1.36 16.25
C TYR A 49 -2.10 -1.15 17.50
N GLU A 50 -3.15 -0.35 17.40
CA GLU A 50 -4.16 -0.13 18.43
C GLU A 50 -5.31 -1.14 18.38
N ASP A 51 -5.33 -2.04 17.38
CA ASP A 51 -6.39 -3.03 17.20
C ASP A 51 -6.55 -3.93 18.45
N GLU A 52 -7.78 -4.24 18.81
CA GLU A 52 -8.09 -5.15 19.92
C GLU A 52 -7.88 -6.61 19.51
N GLU A 53 -7.93 -6.89 18.21
CA GLU A 53 -7.77 -8.22 17.62
C GLU A 53 -6.29 -8.65 17.61
N GLU A 54 -5.90 -9.45 18.60
CA GLU A 54 -4.52 -9.93 18.79
C GLU A 54 -4.00 -10.71 17.57
N TRP A 55 -4.86 -11.49 16.90
CA TRP A 55 -4.46 -12.26 15.72
C TRP A 55 -3.99 -11.34 14.58
N PHE A 56 -4.64 -10.19 14.38
CA PHE A 56 -4.29 -9.25 13.32
C PHE A 56 -3.03 -8.45 13.68
N ARG A 57 -2.92 -8.00 14.93
CA ARG A 57 -1.70 -7.34 15.45
C ARG A 57 -0.47 -8.24 15.39
N SER A 58 -0.64 -9.53 15.63
CA SER A 58 0.46 -10.50 15.60
C SER A 58 1.14 -10.59 14.22
N ILE A 59 0.40 -10.30 13.14
CA ILE A 59 0.94 -10.23 11.77
C ILE A 59 2.03 -9.14 11.65
N PHE A 60 1.85 -8.03 12.38
CA PHE A 60 2.75 -6.89 12.36
C PHE A 60 3.76 -6.87 13.52
N ALA A 61 3.70 -7.85 14.45
CA ALA A 61 4.52 -7.86 15.66
C ALA A 61 6.04 -7.89 15.39
N ASN A 62 6.46 -8.47 14.25
CA ASN A 62 7.88 -8.52 13.85
C ASN A 62 8.33 -7.30 13.04
N SER A 63 7.44 -6.35 12.76
CA SER A 63 7.75 -5.13 12.01
C SER A 63 7.77 -3.93 12.95
N LYS A 64 8.74 -3.02 12.75
CA LYS A 64 8.70 -1.71 13.43
C LYS A 64 7.63 -0.85 12.76
N LYS A 65 6.79 -0.23 13.57
CA LYS A 65 5.66 0.59 13.11
C LYS A 65 6.12 1.71 12.17
N GLU A 66 7.18 2.42 12.53
CA GLU A 66 7.74 3.53 11.75
C GLU A 66 8.28 3.04 10.40
N GLU A 67 8.95 1.89 10.38
CA GLU A 67 9.43 1.29 9.13
C GLU A 67 8.27 0.83 8.25
N ALA A 68 7.20 0.29 8.84
CA ALA A 68 6.01 -0.16 8.11
C ALA A 68 5.26 1.04 7.49
N ILE A 69 5.07 2.12 8.25
CA ILE A 69 4.52 3.40 7.76
C ILE A 69 5.36 3.90 6.59
N GLN A 70 6.68 3.94 6.77
CA GLN A 70 7.59 4.43 5.74
C GLN A 70 7.52 3.62 4.45
N ASN A 71 7.54 2.29 4.57
CA ASN A 71 7.45 1.40 3.42
C ASN A 71 6.12 1.58 2.67
N GLN A 72 5.01 1.78 3.38
CA GLN A 72 3.69 1.90 2.77
C GLN A 72 3.52 3.22 2.02
N TYR A 73 3.84 4.37 2.63
CA TYR A 73 3.64 5.64 1.95
C TYR A 73 4.62 5.80 0.78
N GLU A 74 5.87 5.32 0.89
CA GLU A 74 6.83 5.37 -0.22
C GLU A 74 6.34 4.53 -1.41
N PHE A 75 5.74 3.37 -1.14
CA PHE A 75 5.15 2.53 -2.19
C PHE A 75 3.94 3.23 -2.84
N PHE A 76 3.06 3.85 -2.07
CA PHE A 76 1.92 4.58 -2.62
C PHE A 76 2.35 5.79 -3.45
N VAL A 77 3.31 6.58 -2.98
CA VAL A 77 3.86 7.71 -3.71
C VAL A 77 4.41 7.25 -5.06
N GLN A 78 5.21 6.19 -5.09
CA GLN A 78 5.75 5.63 -6.32
C GLN A 78 4.65 5.09 -7.24
N ARG A 79 3.66 4.36 -6.69
CA ARG A 79 2.56 3.76 -7.46
C ARG A 79 1.59 4.81 -8.02
N MET A 80 1.44 5.95 -7.36
CA MET A 80 0.43 6.96 -7.65
C MET A 80 1.00 8.22 -8.35
N GLY A 81 2.14 8.08 -9.03
CA GLY A 81 2.70 9.09 -9.92
C GLY A 81 3.69 10.07 -9.27
N GLY A 82 4.14 9.79 -8.05
CA GLY A 82 5.21 10.52 -7.37
C GLY A 82 6.61 9.96 -7.65
N PRO A 83 7.64 10.46 -6.94
CA PRO A 83 9.02 9.99 -7.10
C PRO A 83 9.22 8.53 -6.62
N ASP A 84 10.17 7.82 -7.25
CA ASP A 84 10.55 6.42 -6.96
C ASP A 84 11.30 6.24 -5.62
N LEU A 85 10.78 6.79 -4.52
CA LEU A 85 11.42 6.78 -3.20
C LEU A 85 11.57 5.35 -2.66
N TYR A 86 10.55 4.50 -2.86
CA TYR A 86 10.60 3.12 -2.41
C TYR A 86 11.68 2.33 -3.15
N SER A 87 11.70 2.40 -4.48
CA SER A 87 12.69 1.69 -5.27
C SER A 87 14.12 2.16 -5.05
N GLN A 88 14.33 3.44 -4.76
CA GLN A 88 15.65 3.97 -4.40
C GLN A 88 16.15 3.43 -3.06
N ARG A 89 15.27 3.17 -2.09
CA ARG A 89 15.66 2.71 -0.75
C ARG A 89 15.68 1.18 -0.59
N LYS A 90 14.73 0.48 -1.21
CA LYS A 90 14.48 -0.97 -1.01
C LYS A 90 14.65 -1.83 -2.28
N GLY A 91 14.82 -1.24 -3.47
CA GLY A 91 14.92 -1.97 -4.74
C GLY A 91 13.56 -2.27 -5.40
N ASN A 92 13.46 -3.32 -6.22
CA ASN A 92 12.20 -3.65 -6.88
C ASN A 92 11.09 -3.98 -5.86
N GLY A 93 10.00 -3.21 -5.89
CA GLY A 93 8.79 -3.42 -5.09
C GLY A 93 8.02 -4.68 -5.49
N ASN A 94 8.64 -5.84 -5.31
CA ASN A 94 7.95 -7.11 -5.44
C ASN A 94 7.11 -7.33 -4.18
N LEU A 95 5.87 -6.82 -4.22
CA LEU A 95 4.77 -7.38 -3.43
C LEU A 95 4.41 -8.76 -4.00
N SER A 96 5.35 -9.71 -3.92
CA SER A 96 4.95 -11.11 -4.02
C SER A 96 4.27 -11.43 -2.71
N LEU A 97 2.94 -11.51 -2.74
CA LEU A 97 2.12 -12.10 -1.69
C LEU A 97 2.85 -13.35 -1.18
N ARG A 98 3.44 -13.24 0.02
CA ARG A 98 3.86 -14.41 0.79
C ARG A 98 2.57 -14.98 1.35
N VAL A 99 1.94 -15.84 0.56
CA VAL A 99 0.89 -16.77 1.00
C VAL A 99 1.56 -18.07 1.41
#